data_AF-A0A933WLP9-F1
#
_entry.id   AF-A0A933WLP9-F1
#
_cell.length_a   1.000
_cell.length_b   1.000
_cell.length_c   1.000
_cell.angle_alpha   90.00
_cell.angle_beta   90.00
_cell.angle_gamma   90.00
#
_symmetry.space_group_name_H-M   'P 1'
#
loop_
_entity.id
_entity.type
_entity.pdbx_description
1 polymer ?
#
loop_
_entity_poly.entity_id
_entity_poly.type
_entity_poly.pdbx_seq_one_letter_code
_entity_poly.pdbx_strand_id
1 'polypeptide(L)'
;MDRLDRFSIWAIVILLISSSALVSYHMGEAIPGKEAPQRVSVTGNAGINAELGNKVRVIRNLIEANNLGKAETFARELILQYPYEGEPRMLTGDIFIRKQEAVKAMFEYKEAIELNPDYLDKKTPFFQGKKLKAVVREALEEIEKKIKLKPDDESIKRDRKIIYYLQRRIAGSCG
;
A
#
# COMPACT_ATOMS: atom_id res chain seq x y z
N MET A 1 51.35 -31.19 -25.16
CA MET A 1 50.08 -30.49 -24.90
C MET A 1 48.95 -31.42 -25.30
N ASP A 2 48.39 -32.08 -24.28
CA ASP A 2 47.46 -33.19 -24.44
C ASP A 2 46.10 -32.75 -24.99
N ARG A 3 45.45 -33.66 -25.74
CA ARG A 3 44.13 -33.39 -26.32
C ARG A 3 43.08 -33.05 -25.26
N LEU A 4 43.23 -33.56 -24.04
CA LEU A 4 42.39 -33.24 -22.88
C LEU A 4 42.42 -31.75 -22.51
N ASP A 5 43.57 -31.09 -22.63
CA ASP A 5 43.74 -29.71 -22.20
C ASP A 5 43.01 -28.73 -23.14
N ARG A 6 42.95 -29.07 -24.43
CA ARG A 6 42.16 -28.31 -25.41
C ARG A 6 40.66 -28.41 -25.13
N PHE A 7 40.15 -29.59 -24.77
CA PHE A 7 38.74 -29.74 -24.42
C PHE A 7 38.36 -28.94 -23.16
N SER A 8 39.24 -28.90 -22.15
CA SER A 8 39.04 -28.10 -20.95
C SER A 8 38.99 -26.60 -21.26
N ILE A 9 39.87 -26.11 -22.14
CA ILE A 9 39.88 -24.70 -22.56
C ILE A 9 38.57 -24.33 -23.30
N TRP A 10 38.12 -25.19 -24.22
CA TRP A 10 36.86 -24.95 -24.93
C TRP A 10 35.64 -25.00 -23.99
N ALA A 11 35.64 -25.89 -22.99
CA ALA A 11 34.57 -25.96 -21.99
C ALA A 11 34.49 -24.68 -21.12
N ILE A 12 35.64 -24.11 -20.74
CA ILE A 12 35.70 -22.85 -19.99
C ILE A 12 35.21 -21.67 -20.83
N VAL A 13 35.57 -21.61 -22.11
CA VAL A 13 35.11 -20.54 -23.02
C VAL A 13 33.58 -20.61 -23.20
N ILE A 14 33.01 -21.81 -23.34
CA ILE A 14 31.55 -21.98 -23.46
C ILE A 14 30.84 -21.57 -22.16
N LEU A 15 31.41 -21.89 -20.99
CA LEU A 15 30.88 -21.45 -19.68
C LEU A 15 30.94 -19.93 -19.48
N LEU A 16 31.99 -19.27 -19.97
CA LEU A 16 32.10 -17.81 -19.89
C LEU A 16 31.12 -17.10 -20.83
N ILE A 17 30.89 -17.66 -22.02
CA ILE A 17 29.90 -17.14 -22.98
C ILE A 17 28.47 -17.36 -22.47
N SER A 18 28.17 -18.51 -21.87
CA SER A 18 26.84 -18.77 -21.28
C SER A 18 26.58 -17.90 -20.04
N SER A 19 27.61 -17.62 -19.24
CA SER A 19 27.55 -16.67 -18.12
C SER A 19 27.26 -15.23 -18.59
N SER A 20 27.94 -14.77 -19.65
CA SER A 20 27.66 -13.45 -20.25
C SER A 20 26.27 -13.37 -20.90
N ALA A 21 25.77 -14.46 -21.46
CA ALA A 21 24.41 -14.53 -21.99
C ALA A 21 23.35 -14.47 -20.86
N LEU A 22 23.59 -15.09 -19.70
CA LEU A 22 22.66 -15.06 -18.57
C LEU A 22 22.48 -13.64 -17.98
N VAL A 23 23.54 -12.83 -17.98
CA VAL A 23 23.50 -11.42 -17.56
C VAL A 23 22.69 -10.57 -18.54
N SER A 24 22.70 -10.91 -19.83
CA SER A 24 21.95 -10.19 -20.86
C SER A 24 20.47 -10.58 -20.92
N TYR A 25 20.11 -11.83 -20.57
CA TYR A 25 18.73 -12.30 -20.53
C TYR A 25 17.93 -11.89 -19.27
N HIS A 26 18.60 -11.40 -18.22
CA HIS A 26 17.94 -10.79 -17.05
C HIS A 26 17.77 -9.27 -17.15
N MET A 27 18.05 -8.67 -18.30
CA MET A 27 17.81 -7.26 -18.59
C MET A 27 16.63 -7.09 -19.57
N GLY A 28 15.49 -7.73 -19.26
CA GLY A 28 14.22 -7.57 -19.94
C GLY A 28 13.24 -6.82 -19.05
N GLU A 29 12.91 -5.59 -19.45
CA GLU A 29 11.82 -4.74 -18.92
C GLU A 29 11.83 -4.50 -17.41
N ALA A 30 12.77 -3.65 -16.97
CA ALA A 30 12.46 -2.74 -15.87
C ALA A 30 11.33 -1.80 -16.33
N ILE A 31 10.09 -2.19 -16.04
CA ILE A 31 8.98 -1.24 -15.92
C ILE A 31 9.51 -0.13 -15.00
N PRO A 32 9.52 1.15 -15.42
CA PRO A 32 10.03 2.22 -14.57
C PRO A 32 9.21 2.18 -13.28
N GLY A 33 9.89 1.73 -12.23
CA GLY A 33 9.33 1.63 -10.91
C GLY A 33 8.77 2.99 -10.54
N LYS A 34 7.56 2.98 -9.99
CA LYS A 34 7.10 4.07 -9.14
C LYS A 34 8.25 4.40 -8.20
N GLU A 35 8.89 5.54 -8.42
CA GLU A 35 9.91 6.04 -7.53
C GLU A 35 9.30 6.05 -6.13
N ALA A 36 9.87 5.24 -5.23
CA ALA A 36 9.61 5.42 -3.82
C ALA A 36 10.04 6.86 -3.51
N PRO A 37 9.14 7.72 -2.99
CA PRO A 37 9.51 9.10 -2.73
C PRO A 37 10.66 9.09 -1.73
N GLN A 38 11.82 9.57 -2.20
CA GLN A 38 12.91 9.95 -1.32
C GLN A 38 12.31 10.93 -0.31
N ARG A 39 12.50 10.68 0.99
CA ARG A 39 12.19 11.67 2.03
C ARG A 39 13.05 12.90 1.76
N VAL A 40 12.50 13.88 1.05
CA VAL A 40 13.13 15.15 0.76
C VAL A 40 13.41 15.86 2.09
N SER A 41 14.64 16.38 2.18
CA SER A 41 15.25 17.05 3.31
C SER A 41 14.41 18.22 3.86
N VAL A 42 14.41 18.33 5.18
CA VAL A 42 13.48 19.07 6.05
C VAL A 42 13.77 20.58 6.12
N THR A 43 13.86 21.28 5.00
CA THR A 43 13.94 22.76 5.03
C THR A 43 12.81 23.47 4.30
N GLY A 44 11.96 22.75 3.55
CA GLY A 44 10.66 23.21 3.06
C GLY A 44 9.43 22.62 3.80
N ASN A 45 9.65 21.67 4.72
CA ASN A 45 8.59 20.80 5.26
C ASN A 45 7.67 21.45 6.31
N ALA A 46 8.08 22.51 7.00
CA ALA A 46 7.27 23.08 8.07
C ALA A 46 5.95 23.71 7.56
N GLY A 47 5.99 24.40 6.42
CA GLY A 47 4.81 25.02 5.80
C GLY A 47 3.87 23.98 5.18
N ILE A 48 4.44 23.00 4.46
CA ILE A 48 3.70 21.87 3.85
C ILE A 48 2.97 21.06 4.94
N ASN A 49 3.67 20.76 6.05
CA ASN A 49 3.09 20.03 7.17
C ASN A 49 1.99 20.83 7.89
N ALA A 50 2.14 22.16 7.99
CA ALA A 50 1.14 23.02 8.61
C ALA A 50 -0.14 23.15 7.75
N GLU A 51 0.00 23.29 6.44
CA GLU A 51 -1.14 23.37 5.52
C GLU A 51 -1.90 22.04 5.47
N LEU A 52 -1.18 20.92 5.32
CA LEU A 52 -1.75 19.58 5.38
C LEU A 52 -2.52 19.37 6.68
N GLY A 53 -1.89 19.67 7.83
CA GLY A 53 -2.51 19.53 9.15
C GLY A 53 -3.79 20.37 9.31
N ASN A 54 -3.82 21.58 8.75
CA ASN A 54 -5.02 22.42 8.76
C ASN A 54 -6.16 21.80 7.93
N LYS A 55 -5.88 21.34 6.71
CA LYS A 55 -6.89 20.71 5.85
C LYS A 55 -7.40 19.39 6.44
N VAL A 56 -6.51 18.58 7.00
CA VAL A 56 -6.84 17.37 7.75
C VAL A 56 -7.81 17.68 8.90
N ARG A 57 -7.55 18.73 9.68
CA ARG A 57 -8.44 19.15 10.77
C ARG A 57 -9.84 19.53 10.27
N VAL A 58 -9.93 20.25 9.15
CA VAL A 58 -11.23 20.58 8.52
C VAL A 58 -11.98 19.31 8.14
N ILE A 59 -11.31 18.34 7.51
CA ILE A 59 -11.93 17.06 7.13
C ILE A 59 -12.43 16.30 8.37
N ARG A 60 -11.63 16.23 9.45
CA ARG A 60 -12.05 15.59 10.71
C ARG A 60 -13.31 16.23 11.27
N ASN A 61 -13.37 17.56 11.33
CA ASN A 61 -14.55 18.28 11.81
C ASN A 61 -15.79 17.97 10.94
N LEU A 62 -15.62 17.84 9.62
CA LEU A 62 -16.70 17.44 8.72
C LEU A 62 -17.16 16.00 8.97
N ILE A 63 -16.24 15.07 9.22
CA ILE A 63 -16.55 13.68 9.60
C ILE A 63 -17.35 13.66 10.90
N GLU A 64 -16.90 14.41 11.92
CA GLU A 64 -17.57 14.52 13.22
C GLU A 64 -18.98 15.09 13.09
N ALA A 65 -19.14 16.15 12.28
CA ALA A 65 -20.43 16.75 11.94
C ALA A 65 -21.29 15.89 11.00
N ASN A 66 -20.86 14.68 10.65
CA ASN A 66 -21.51 13.76 9.72
C ASN A 66 -21.74 14.35 8.31
N ASN A 67 -20.96 15.36 7.92
CA ASN A 67 -20.97 15.94 6.59
C ASN A 67 -20.04 15.16 5.64
N LEU A 68 -20.35 13.88 5.45
CA LEU A 68 -19.47 12.90 4.81
C LEU A 68 -19.22 13.19 3.32
N GLY A 69 -20.16 13.85 2.63
CA GLY A 69 -19.99 14.23 1.22
C GLY A 69 -18.92 15.30 1.01
N LYS A 70 -18.95 16.37 1.83
CA LYS A 70 -17.90 17.40 1.80
C LYS A 70 -16.57 16.85 2.30
N ALA A 71 -16.59 16.05 3.36
CA ALA A 71 -15.38 15.40 3.88
C ALA A 71 -14.68 14.58 2.80
N GLU A 72 -15.43 13.78 2.03
CA GLU A 72 -14.87 12.98 0.93
C GLU A 72 -14.30 13.85 -0.19
N THR A 73 -14.99 14.92 -0.56
CA THR A 73 -14.53 15.84 -1.61
C THR A 73 -13.17 16.44 -1.23
N PHE A 74 -13.06 16.98 -0.02
CA PHE A 74 -11.80 17.56 0.48
C PHE A 74 -10.71 16.50 0.67
N ALA A 75 -11.06 15.29 1.12
CA ALA A 75 -10.08 14.20 1.24
C ALA A 75 -9.51 13.80 -0.13
N ARG A 76 -10.34 13.75 -1.19
CA ARG A 76 -9.89 13.49 -2.57
C ARG A 76 -8.96 14.59 -3.09
N GLU A 77 -9.31 15.85 -2.87
CA GLU A 77 -8.44 16.97 -3.22
C GLU A 77 -7.09 16.86 -2.50
N LEU A 78 -7.11 16.46 -1.22
CA LEU A 78 -5.90 16.31 -0.42
C LEU A 78 -5.02 15.14 -0.90
N ILE A 79 -5.61 14.03 -1.35
CA ILE A 79 -4.88 12.92 -1.97
C ILE A 79 -4.17 13.38 -3.26
N LEU A 80 -4.81 14.24 -4.06
CA LEU A 80 -4.20 14.77 -5.29
C LEU A 80 -3.03 15.72 -4.99
N GLN A 81 -3.14 16.54 -3.95
CA GLN A 81 -2.11 17.50 -3.56
C GLN A 81 -0.93 16.82 -2.84
N TYR A 82 -1.21 15.78 -2.06
CA TYR A 82 -0.22 15.07 -1.23
C TYR A 82 -0.28 13.56 -1.51
N PRO A 83 0.09 13.10 -2.72
CA PRO A 83 -0.12 11.71 -3.15
C PRO A 83 0.71 10.68 -2.39
N TYR A 84 1.75 11.14 -1.68
CA TYR A 84 2.68 10.31 -0.91
C TYR A 84 2.40 10.34 0.60
N GLU A 85 1.36 11.06 1.04
CA GLU A 85 0.97 11.12 2.45
C GLU A 85 -0.13 10.09 2.73
N GLY A 86 0.06 9.31 3.79
CA GLY A 86 -0.90 8.27 4.18
C GLY A 86 -2.14 8.80 4.89
N GLU A 87 -2.06 9.98 5.53
CA GLU A 87 -3.14 10.56 6.34
C GLU A 87 -4.43 10.89 5.55
N PRO A 88 -4.38 11.49 4.34
CA PRO A 88 -5.57 11.69 3.51
C PRO A 88 -6.32 10.39 3.19
N ARG A 89 -5.58 9.29 2.95
CA ARG A 89 -6.17 7.97 2.71
C ARG A 89 -6.75 7.36 3.98
N MET A 90 -6.08 7.54 5.12
CA MET A 90 -6.62 7.14 6.43
C MET A 90 -7.97 7.83 6.71
N LEU A 91 -8.07 9.14 6.44
CA LEU A 91 -9.32 9.90 6.57
C LEU A 91 -10.40 9.42 5.60
N THR A 92 -10.05 9.09 4.36
CA THR A 92 -10.99 8.55 3.38
C THR A 92 -11.54 7.19 3.83
N GLY A 93 -10.69 6.35 4.40
CA GLY A 93 -11.12 5.12 5.07
C GLY A 93 -12.10 5.39 6.22
N ASP A 94 -11.84 6.37 7.08
CA ASP A 94 -12.74 6.76 8.18
C ASP A 94 -14.11 7.25 7.64
N ILE A 95 -14.11 7.99 6.54
CA ILE A 95 -15.34 8.44 5.86
C ILE A 95 -16.15 7.24 5.37
N PHE A 96 -15.51 6.27 4.70
CA PHE A 96 -16.22 5.08 4.22
C PHE A 96 -16.77 4.22 5.36
N ILE A 97 -16.08 4.13 6.50
CA ILE A 97 -16.64 3.47 7.69
C ILE A 97 -17.89 4.19 8.20
N ARG A 98 -17.89 5.52 8.23
CA ARG A 98 -19.08 6.29 8.62
C ARG A 98 -20.24 6.12 7.64
N LYS A 99 -19.95 5.78 6.39
CA LYS A 99 -20.93 5.40 5.35
C LYS A 99 -21.34 3.93 5.38
N GLN A 100 -20.79 3.11 6.28
CA GLN A 100 -20.98 1.66 6.33
C GLN A 100 -20.47 0.92 5.08
N GLU A 101 -19.42 1.44 4.45
CA GLU A 101 -18.80 0.89 3.24
C GLU A 101 -17.44 0.25 3.57
N ALA A 102 -17.45 -0.80 4.40
CA ALA A 102 -16.24 -1.41 4.94
C ALA A 102 -15.25 -1.91 3.87
N VAL A 103 -15.76 -2.46 2.77
CA VAL A 103 -14.90 -2.91 1.65
C VAL A 103 -14.18 -1.73 0.99
N LYS A 104 -14.81 -0.56 0.83
CA LYS A 104 -14.12 0.63 0.29
C LYS A 104 -13.10 1.16 1.29
N ALA A 105 -13.45 1.20 2.57
CA ALA A 105 -12.53 1.61 3.63
C ALA A 105 -11.27 0.73 3.67
N MET A 106 -11.42 -0.59 3.48
CA MET A 106 -10.31 -1.53 3.40
C MET A 106 -9.26 -1.12 2.35
N PHE A 107 -9.69 -0.72 1.15
CA PHE A 107 -8.76 -0.30 0.09
C PHE A 107 -8.00 0.97 0.48
N GLU A 108 -8.68 1.98 1.02
CA GLU A 108 -8.03 3.22 1.44
C GLU A 108 -7.05 2.98 2.59
N TYR A 109 -7.40 2.13 3.54
CA TYR A 109 -6.50 1.77 4.63
C TYR A 109 -5.28 0.97 4.17
N LYS A 110 -5.41 0.09 3.18
CA LYS A 110 -4.25 -0.59 2.57
C LYS A 110 -3.24 0.43 2.06
N GLU A 111 -3.70 1.35 1.23
CA GLU A 111 -2.84 2.37 0.64
C GLU A 111 -2.25 3.30 1.74
N ALA A 112 -3.04 3.66 2.77
CA ALA A 112 -2.55 4.45 3.89
C ALA A 112 -1.40 3.76 4.67
N ILE A 113 -1.51 2.44 4.90
CA ILE A 113 -0.49 1.63 5.60
C ILE A 113 0.76 1.42 4.74
N GLU A 114 0.60 1.35 3.43
CA GLU A 114 1.71 1.24 2.47
C GLU A 114 2.51 2.55 2.41
N LEU A 115 1.83 3.69 2.49
CA LEU A 115 2.47 5.01 2.54
C LEU A 115 3.09 5.32 3.91
N ASN A 116 2.40 4.97 4.99
CA ASN A 116 2.88 5.18 6.36
C ASN A 116 2.72 3.92 7.23
N PRO A 117 3.78 3.10 7.37
CA PRO A 117 3.78 1.92 8.23
C PRO A 117 3.55 2.20 9.72
N ASP A 118 3.78 3.42 10.20
CA ASP A 118 3.66 3.80 11.62
C ASP A 118 2.22 3.64 12.14
N TYR A 119 1.23 3.65 11.24
CA TYR A 119 -0.16 3.30 11.58
C TYR A 119 -0.30 1.90 12.20
N LEU A 120 0.68 1.02 12.01
CA LEU A 120 0.72 -0.30 12.63
C LEU A 120 1.76 -0.43 13.74
N ASP A 121 2.62 0.57 13.97
CA ASP A 121 3.60 0.53 15.06
C ASP A 121 2.99 1.10 16.35
N LYS A 122 2.88 0.24 17.37
CA LYS A 122 2.29 0.58 18.68
C LYS A 122 3.08 1.63 19.45
N LYS A 123 4.34 1.87 19.10
CA LYS A 123 5.22 2.85 19.76
C LYS A 123 5.03 4.26 19.21
N THR A 124 4.22 4.43 18.18
CA THR A 124 4.01 5.73 17.54
C THR A 124 2.68 6.35 17.99
N PRO A 125 2.59 7.69 18.02
CA PRO A 125 1.32 8.37 18.29
C PRO A 125 0.29 8.17 17.16
N PHE A 126 0.71 7.63 16.01
CA PHE A 126 -0.15 7.40 14.86
C PHE A 126 -0.83 6.04 14.88
N PHE A 127 -0.52 5.16 15.84
CA PHE A 127 -1.04 3.79 15.87
C PHE A 127 -2.57 3.70 15.67
N GLN A 128 -3.00 2.94 14.65
CA GLN A 128 -4.40 2.68 14.29
C GLN A 128 -4.76 1.18 14.32
N GLY A 129 -3.84 0.30 14.74
CA GLY A 129 -3.97 -1.16 14.53
C GLY A 129 -5.26 -1.78 15.07
N LYS A 130 -5.79 -1.30 16.20
CA LYS A 130 -7.09 -1.77 16.74
C LYS A 130 -8.27 -1.42 15.81
N LYS A 131 -8.32 -0.19 15.31
CA LYS A 131 -9.33 0.28 14.35
C LYS A 131 -9.26 -0.53 13.06
N LEU A 132 -8.06 -0.65 12.51
CA LEU A 132 -7.81 -1.37 11.26
C LEU A 132 -8.21 -2.85 11.38
N LYS A 133 -7.90 -3.51 12.51
CA LYS A 133 -8.33 -4.90 12.75
C LYS A 133 -9.85 -5.05 12.74
N ALA A 134 -10.58 -4.12 13.33
CA ALA A 134 -12.04 -4.17 13.36
C ALA A 134 -12.64 -4.02 11.96
N VAL A 135 -12.14 -3.05 11.18
CA VAL A 135 -12.59 -2.80 9.81
C VAL A 135 -12.27 -3.96 8.88
N VAL A 136 -11.07 -4.52 8.96
CA VAL A 136 -10.67 -5.65 8.10
C VAL A 136 -11.54 -6.88 8.38
N ARG A 137 -11.98 -7.08 9.62
CA ARG A 137 -12.94 -8.14 9.94
C ARG A 137 -14.32 -7.87 9.32
N GLU A 138 -14.83 -6.65 9.44
CA GLU A 138 -16.13 -6.26 8.85
C GLU A 138 -16.11 -6.40 7.32
N ALA A 139 -15.06 -5.91 6.66
CA ALA A 139 -14.88 -6.05 5.22
C ALA A 139 -14.79 -7.52 4.78
N LEU A 140 -14.15 -8.39 5.58
CA LEU A 140 -14.12 -9.83 5.30
C LEU A 140 -15.52 -10.45 5.34
N GLU A 141 -16.33 -10.12 6.34
CA GLU A 141 -17.70 -10.63 6.43
C GLU A 141 -18.55 -10.23 5.22
N GLU A 142 -18.39 -8.99 4.74
CA GLU A 142 -19.07 -8.51 3.53
C GLU A 142 -18.55 -9.21 2.26
N ILE A 143 -17.24 -9.37 2.12
CA ILE A 143 -16.62 -10.08 0.99
C ILE A 143 -17.08 -11.54 0.97
N GLU A 144 -17.12 -12.24 2.09
CA GLU A 144 -17.58 -13.63 2.16
C GLU A 144 -19.07 -13.76 1.78
N LYS A 145 -19.92 -12.81 2.14
CA LYS A 145 -21.31 -12.76 1.65
C LYS A 145 -21.34 -12.58 0.13
N LYS A 146 -20.52 -11.68 -0.42
CA LYS A 146 -20.42 -11.45 -1.88
C LYS A 146 -19.94 -12.70 -2.62
N ILE A 147 -18.96 -13.44 -2.09
CA ILE A 147 -18.48 -14.71 -2.66
C ILE A 147 -19.59 -15.75 -2.68
N LYS A 148 -20.38 -15.89 -1.60
CA LYS A 148 -21.52 -16.83 -1.57
C LYS A 148 -22.56 -16.52 -2.65
N LEU A 149 -22.79 -15.23 -2.93
CA LEU A 149 -23.75 -14.78 -3.94
C LEU A 149 -23.21 -14.95 -5.36
N LYS A 150 -21.89 -14.77 -5.57
CA LYS A 150 -21.21 -14.83 -6.86
C LYS A 150 -19.90 -15.62 -6.75
N PRO A 151 -19.96 -16.96 -6.66
CA PRO A 151 -18.78 -17.78 -6.40
C PRO A 151 -17.76 -17.76 -7.54
N ASP A 152 -18.17 -17.44 -8.76
CA ASP A 152 -17.31 -17.40 -9.95
C ASP A 152 -16.73 -16.00 -10.23
N ASP A 153 -17.06 -15.01 -9.41
CA ASP A 153 -16.54 -13.66 -9.56
C ASP A 153 -15.10 -13.56 -9.00
N GLU A 154 -14.14 -13.65 -9.91
CA GLU A 154 -12.72 -13.55 -9.59
C GLU A 154 -12.31 -12.19 -9.00
N SER A 155 -13.07 -11.11 -9.23
CA SER A 155 -12.73 -9.82 -8.60
C SER A 155 -12.98 -9.87 -7.09
N ILE A 156 -14.08 -10.47 -6.65
CA ILE A 156 -14.38 -10.60 -5.22
C ILE A 156 -13.35 -11.51 -4.53
N LYS A 157 -12.88 -12.56 -5.21
CA LYS A 157 -11.79 -13.41 -4.71
C LYS A 157 -10.47 -12.64 -4.58
N ARG A 158 -10.18 -11.70 -5.49
CA ARG A 158 -9.02 -10.80 -5.36
C ARG A 158 -9.14 -9.87 -4.16
N ASP A 159 -10.32 -9.32 -3.89
CA ASP A 159 -10.56 -8.48 -2.71
C ASP A 159 -10.29 -9.25 -1.41
N ARG A 160 -10.66 -10.54 -1.36
CA ARG A 160 -10.31 -11.40 -0.21
C ARG A 160 -8.80 -11.56 -0.02
N LYS A 161 -8.00 -11.61 -1.09
CA LYS A 161 -6.53 -11.65 -0.98
C LYS A 161 -5.99 -10.38 -0.32
N ILE A 162 -6.62 -9.23 -0.54
CA ILE A 162 -6.26 -7.96 0.11
C ILE A 162 -6.55 -8.02 1.62
N ILE A 163 -7.67 -8.62 2.03
CA ILE A 163 -7.94 -8.87 3.45
C ILE A 163 -6.81 -9.66 4.10
N TYR A 164 -6.37 -10.76 3.48
CA TYR A 164 -5.29 -11.59 4.04
C TYR A 164 -3.96 -10.84 4.12
N TYR A 165 -3.66 -10.01 3.12
CA TYR A 165 -2.51 -9.11 3.17
C TYR A 165 -2.59 -8.18 4.38
N LEU A 166 -3.72 -7.49 4.57
CA LEU A 166 -3.93 -6.57 5.68
C LEU A 166 -3.86 -7.27 7.04
N GLN A 167 -4.47 -8.45 7.17
CA GLN A 167 -4.38 -9.26 8.38
C GLN A 167 -2.94 -9.61 8.73
N ARG A 168 -2.12 -9.98 7.74
CA ARG A 168 -0.69 -10.28 7.94
C ARG A 168 0.08 -9.03 8.37
N ARG A 169 -0.15 -7.88 7.72
CA ARG A 169 0.47 -6.60 8.08
C ARG A 169 0.12 -6.21 9.52
N ILE A 170 -1.16 -6.28 9.88
CA ILE A 170 -1.65 -5.94 11.23
C ILE A 170 -1.09 -6.91 12.28
N ALA A 171 -1.04 -8.21 11.99
CA ALA A 171 -0.48 -9.21 12.92
C ALA A 171 1.03 -9.02 13.13
N GLY A 172 1.74 -8.57 12.10
CA GLY A 172 3.15 -8.20 12.17
C GLY A 172 3.43 -6.84 12.82
N SER A 173 2.43 -6.16 13.40
CA SER A 173 2.63 -4.91 14.14
C SER A 173 3.67 -5.13 15.25
N CYS A 174 4.81 -4.44 15.15
CA CYS A 174 5.82 -4.47 16.20
C CYS A 174 5.28 -3.81 17.48
N GLY A 175 5.54 -4.44 18.61
CA GLY A 175 5.24 -3.95 19.95
C GLY A 175 6.46 -3.41 20.66
#